data_AF-A0A3Q0J0F4-F1
#
_entry.id   AF-A0A3Q0J0F4-F1
#
_cell.length_a   1.000
_cell.length_b   1.000
_cell.length_c   1.000
_cell.angle_alpha   90.00
_cell.angle_beta   90.00
_cell.angle_gamma   90.00
#
_symmetry.space_group_name_H-M   'P 1'
#
loop_
_entity.id
_entity.type
_entity.pdbx_description
1 polymer ?
#
loop_
_entity_poly.entity_id
_entity_poly.type
_entity_poly.pdbx_seq_one_letter_code
_entity_poly.pdbx_strand_id
1 'polypeptide(L)'
;MTLIHMSLTLEGVHQVWEIPSNESRVPGHWNVCLQFVSQDLCVLSDGAGTLHVVNTHNVPWTVEYSSEVLGKGSIFSILDSVLCDSNDSQVLHTCLLSVQEVKEETTDESEDKKKNRTKRPLDGESSSKLVNVINWISLHRTEQGWCLKRQRQIHVPGVVHYLALNKLGSALYLLADKSFTFVSDSEKQILPPEPKSKPNQEPAYFWQQTNQDVTLWFPMNSDVTKGDVNISVTNADIRVTCRDKDLLSGNTVQTIDANLTTWKIEKDRLEIVLQKSSPVPWTGIVRGDERGEEILDPQLVEEGVNI
;
A
#
# COMPACT_ATOMS: atom_id res chain seq x y z
N MET A 1 2.02 43.95 -35.57
CA MET A 1 1.87 42.84 -34.60
C MET A 1 0.46 42.31 -34.80
N THR A 2 0.30 41.36 -35.71
CA THR A 2 -1.02 40.88 -36.15
C THR A 2 -1.40 39.68 -35.30
N LEU A 3 -2.33 39.87 -34.37
CA LEU A 3 -2.94 38.79 -33.60
C LEU A 3 -3.84 37.98 -34.55
N ILE A 4 -3.41 36.76 -34.85
CA ILE A 4 -4.24 35.77 -35.55
C ILE A 4 -5.29 35.29 -34.54
N HIS A 5 -6.52 35.76 -34.72
CA HIS A 5 -7.67 35.26 -33.99
C HIS A 5 -8.07 33.91 -34.61
N MET A 6 -7.49 32.80 -34.13
CA MET A 6 -7.98 31.47 -34.48
C MET A 6 -9.34 31.29 -33.82
N SER A 7 -10.40 31.41 -34.61
CA SER A 7 -11.72 30.90 -34.26
C SER A 7 -11.64 29.37 -34.22
N LEU A 8 -11.56 28.79 -33.02
CA LEU A 8 -11.82 27.37 -32.80
C LEU A 8 -13.32 27.12 -32.98
N THR A 9 -13.77 27.08 -34.23
CA THR A 9 -15.03 26.40 -34.55
C THR A 9 -14.79 24.92 -34.31
N LEU A 10 -15.52 24.30 -33.37
CA LEU A 10 -15.63 22.84 -33.36
C LEU A 10 -16.21 22.44 -34.72
N GLU A 11 -15.37 21.89 -35.59
CA GLU A 11 -15.83 21.13 -36.74
C GLU A 11 -16.71 19.97 -36.22
N GLY A 12 -17.61 19.46 -37.07
CA GLY A 12 -18.66 18.53 -36.66
C GLY A 12 -18.15 17.26 -35.96
N VAL A 13 -19.08 16.39 -35.54
CA VAL A 13 -18.70 15.11 -34.94
C VAL A 13 -18.07 14.22 -36.01
N HIS A 14 -16.79 13.88 -35.84
CA HIS A 14 -16.05 12.97 -36.72
C HIS A 14 -15.81 11.63 -36.00
N GLN A 15 -16.23 10.53 -36.62
CA GLN A 15 -15.85 9.19 -36.17
C GLN A 15 -14.38 8.93 -36.53
N VAL A 16 -13.54 8.75 -35.52
CA VAL A 16 -12.10 8.55 -35.69
C VAL A 16 -11.68 7.08 -35.63
N TRP A 17 -12.43 6.27 -34.89
CA TRP A 17 -12.23 4.84 -34.72
C TRP A 17 -13.44 4.22 -34.03
N GLU A 18 -13.67 2.92 -34.23
CA GLU A 18 -14.70 2.14 -33.56
C GLU A 18 -14.03 0.98 -32.81
N ILE A 19 -14.38 0.82 -31.54
CA ILE A 19 -13.85 -0.26 -30.69
C ILE A 19 -14.28 -1.61 -31.32
N PRO A 20 -13.34 -2.53 -31.59
CA PRO A 20 -13.67 -3.84 -32.13
C PRO A 20 -14.71 -4.52 -31.24
N SER A 21 -15.90 -4.77 -31.79
CA SER A 21 -16.97 -5.49 -31.09
C SER A 21 -16.69 -6.99 -31.16
N ASN A 22 -15.68 -7.44 -30.41
CA ASN A 22 -15.31 -8.86 -30.38
C ASN A 22 -16.40 -9.71 -29.69
N GLU A 23 -17.16 -9.12 -28.78
CA GLU A 23 -18.29 -9.77 -28.09
C GLU A 23 -19.45 -8.77 -27.84
N SER A 24 -20.67 -9.30 -27.68
CA SER A 24 -21.80 -8.49 -27.24
C SER A 24 -21.63 -8.09 -25.77
N ARG A 25 -21.98 -6.85 -25.42
CA ARG A 25 -21.94 -6.41 -24.01
C ARG A 25 -22.94 -7.21 -23.17
N VAL A 26 -22.46 -7.84 -22.11
CA VAL A 26 -23.28 -8.57 -21.14
C VAL A 26 -23.22 -7.92 -19.75
N PRO A 27 -24.21 -8.15 -18.86
CA PRO A 27 -24.15 -7.70 -17.48
C PRO A 27 -22.86 -8.16 -16.79
N GLY A 28 -22.21 -7.24 -16.08
CA GLY A 28 -20.90 -7.49 -15.45
C GLY A 28 -19.72 -6.88 -16.21
N HIS A 29 -19.86 -6.53 -17.49
CA HIS A 29 -18.85 -5.73 -18.20
C HIS A 29 -18.72 -4.33 -17.59
N TRP A 30 -17.50 -3.82 -17.63
CA TRP A 30 -17.16 -2.51 -17.10
C TRP A 30 -17.38 -1.41 -18.16
N ASN A 31 -17.27 -0.16 -17.74
CA ASN A 31 -17.31 0.97 -18.65
C ASN A 31 -16.05 1.01 -19.52
N VAL A 32 -16.20 1.53 -20.74
CA VAL A 32 -15.04 1.88 -21.57
C VAL A 32 -14.25 2.96 -20.85
N CYS A 33 -12.93 2.81 -20.81
CA CYS A 33 -12.03 3.81 -20.25
C CYS A 33 -11.00 4.20 -21.31
N LEU A 34 -10.73 5.49 -21.47
CA LEU A 34 -9.75 6.01 -22.42
C LEU A 34 -8.86 7.04 -21.71
N GLN A 35 -7.56 6.95 -21.94
CA GLN A 35 -6.57 7.89 -21.43
C GLN A 35 -5.56 8.24 -22.51
N PHE A 36 -5.38 9.53 -22.79
CA PHE A 36 -4.29 10.01 -23.63
C PHE A 36 -3.00 10.00 -22.82
N VAL A 37 -1.98 9.31 -23.34
CA VAL A 37 -0.66 9.21 -22.72
C VAL A 37 0.36 10.09 -23.44
N SER A 38 0.03 10.56 -24.64
CA SER A 38 0.73 11.61 -25.39
C SER A 38 -0.23 12.33 -26.34
N GLN A 39 0.29 13.24 -27.17
CA GLN A 39 -0.50 13.91 -28.22
C GLN A 39 -0.97 12.94 -29.32
N ASP A 40 -0.22 11.86 -29.54
CA ASP A 40 -0.40 10.93 -30.66
C ASP A 40 -0.74 9.51 -30.20
N LEU A 41 -0.97 9.28 -28.90
CA LEU A 41 -1.18 7.96 -28.35
C LEU A 41 -2.19 7.98 -27.20
N CYS A 42 -3.15 7.07 -27.25
CA CYS A 42 -4.06 6.78 -26.15
C CYS A 42 -4.12 5.28 -25.84
N VAL A 43 -4.50 5.00 -24.60
CA VAL A 43 -4.76 3.65 -24.09
C VAL A 43 -6.25 3.55 -23.79
N LEU A 44 -6.86 2.45 -24.22
CA LEU A 44 -8.28 2.21 -24.04
C LEU A 44 -8.55 0.81 -23.49
N SER A 45 -9.44 0.70 -22.52
CA SER A 45 -10.08 -0.55 -22.11
C SER A 45 -11.47 -0.59 -22.74
N ASP A 46 -11.81 -1.71 -23.39
CA ASP A 46 -13.16 -1.96 -23.92
C ASP A 46 -14.20 -2.25 -22.81
N GLY A 47 -13.74 -2.43 -21.57
CA GLY A 47 -14.53 -2.83 -20.41
C GLY A 47 -14.92 -4.31 -20.38
N ALA A 48 -14.51 -5.09 -21.38
CA ALA A 48 -14.75 -6.53 -21.53
C ALA A 48 -13.46 -7.36 -21.38
N GLY A 49 -12.30 -6.72 -21.17
CA GLY A 49 -11.03 -7.39 -20.88
C GLY A 49 -9.94 -7.15 -21.92
N THR A 50 -10.22 -6.40 -22.99
CA THR A 50 -9.22 -6.05 -24.00
C THR A 50 -8.63 -4.67 -23.71
N LEU A 51 -7.30 -4.61 -23.72
CA LEU A 51 -6.56 -3.35 -23.73
C LEU A 51 -6.12 -3.03 -25.16
N HIS A 52 -6.38 -1.79 -25.59
CA HIS A 52 -5.95 -1.25 -26.86
C HIS A 52 -4.95 -0.11 -26.66
N VAL A 53 -3.87 -0.12 -27.44
CA VAL A 53 -3.02 1.06 -27.62
C VAL A 53 -3.28 1.60 -29.02
N VAL A 54 -3.72 2.84 -29.09
CA VAL A 54 -4.24 3.45 -30.30
C VAL A 54 -3.43 4.70 -30.63
N ASN A 55 -2.87 4.73 -31.83
CA ASN A 55 -2.17 5.88 -32.37
C ASN A 55 -3.19 6.86 -32.96
N THR A 56 -3.15 8.08 -32.42
CA THR A 56 -4.12 9.15 -32.69
C THR A 56 -3.56 10.24 -33.61
N HIS A 57 -2.37 10.05 -34.17
CA HIS A 57 -1.70 11.04 -35.03
C HIS A 57 -2.49 11.34 -36.31
N ASN A 58 -3.09 10.31 -36.90
CA ASN A 58 -3.86 10.41 -38.14
C ASN A 58 -5.32 10.01 -37.89
N VAL A 59 -6.23 10.53 -38.73
CA VAL A 59 -7.64 10.09 -38.78
C VAL A 59 -7.84 9.25 -40.06
N PRO A 60 -8.39 8.03 -40.00
CA PRO A 60 -8.83 7.33 -38.78
C PRO A 60 -7.65 6.91 -37.90
N TRP A 61 -7.90 6.81 -36.59
CA TRP A 61 -6.91 6.32 -35.64
C TRP A 61 -6.55 4.86 -35.93
N THR A 62 -5.33 4.47 -35.58
CA THR A 62 -4.80 3.13 -35.89
C THR A 62 -4.47 2.36 -34.61
N VAL A 63 -4.86 1.10 -34.55
CA VAL A 63 -4.58 0.24 -33.39
C VAL A 63 -3.17 -0.32 -33.53
N GLU A 64 -2.29 0.02 -32.60
CA GLU A 64 -0.90 -0.47 -32.57
C GLU A 64 -0.74 -1.71 -31.66
N TYR A 65 -1.69 -1.92 -30.76
CA TYR A 65 -1.73 -3.07 -29.85
C TYR A 65 -3.15 -3.36 -29.43
N SER A 66 -3.51 -4.65 -29.33
CA SER A 66 -4.81 -5.10 -28.85
C SER A 66 -4.68 -6.48 -28.23
N SER A 67 -4.95 -6.62 -26.94
CA SER A 67 -4.80 -7.92 -26.25
C SER A 67 -5.60 -8.02 -24.97
N GLU A 68 -6.04 -9.24 -24.63
CA GLU A 68 -6.50 -9.63 -23.29
C GLU A 68 -5.31 -9.74 -22.34
N VAL A 69 -4.75 -8.59 -21.93
CA VAL A 69 -3.47 -8.51 -21.21
C VAL A 69 -3.46 -9.21 -19.85
N LEU A 70 -4.63 -9.41 -19.23
CA LEU A 70 -4.78 -10.14 -17.97
C LEU A 70 -5.30 -11.58 -18.16
N GLY A 71 -5.27 -12.06 -19.40
CA GLY A 71 -5.83 -13.35 -19.80
C GLY A 71 -7.35 -13.31 -20.01
N LYS A 72 -7.84 -14.39 -20.64
CA LYS A 72 -9.24 -14.50 -21.04
C LYS A 72 -10.20 -14.44 -19.86
N GLY A 73 -11.24 -13.61 -19.99
CA GLY A 73 -12.30 -13.44 -18.98
C GLY A 73 -11.93 -12.49 -17.82
N SER A 74 -10.71 -11.93 -17.81
CA SER A 74 -10.29 -10.94 -16.82
C SER A 74 -10.70 -9.54 -17.27
N ILE A 75 -11.75 -8.98 -16.67
CA ILE A 75 -12.22 -7.62 -16.92
C ILE A 75 -11.54 -6.59 -16.01
N PHE A 76 -11.39 -5.35 -16.49
CA PHE A 76 -10.72 -4.28 -15.74
C PHE A 76 -11.09 -2.86 -16.21
N SER A 77 -10.84 -1.87 -15.35
CA SER A 77 -10.77 -0.44 -15.69
C SER A 77 -9.33 0.02 -15.67
N ILE A 78 -8.99 0.98 -16.53
CA ILE A 78 -7.75 1.74 -16.39
C ILE A 78 -7.93 2.72 -15.21
N LEU A 79 -6.95 2.76 -14.31
CA LEU A 79 -6.85 3.78 -13.25
C LEU A 79 -5.92 4.92 -13.67
N ASP A 80 -4.76 4.57 -14.23
CA ASP A 80 -3.80 5.53 -14.74
C ASP A 80 -2.87 4.89 -15.79
N SER A 81 -2.31 5.69 -16.68
CA SER A 81 -1.35 5.30 -17.70
C SER A 81 -0.33 6.41 -17.97
N VAL A 82 0.94 6.03 -18.10
CA VAL A 82 2.04 6.95 -18.38
C VAL A 82 2.94 6.36 -19.46
N LEU A 83 3.26 7.18 -20.47
CA LEU A 83 4.28 6.90 -21.46
C LEU A 83 5.59 7.55 -21.02
N CYS A 84 6.68 6.78 -20.96
CA CYS A 84 8.01 7.27 -20.64
C CYS A 84 9.06 6.67 -21.58
N ASP A 85 10.21 7.34 -21.70
CA ASP A 85 11.35 6.85 -22.46
C ASP A 85 12.33 6.09 -21.54
N SER A 86 12.80 4.93 -21.98
CA SER A 86 13.75 4.08 -21.26
C SER A 86 14.72 3.40 -22.24
N ASN A 87 16.02 3.66 -22.08
CA ASN A 87 17.10 3.06 -22.89
C ASN A 87 16.81 3.07 -24.41
N ASP A 88 16.50 4.24 -24.96
CA ASP A 88 16.15 4.47 -26.37
C ASP A 88 14.85 3.78 -26.87
N SER A 89 14.02 3.29 -25.96
CA SER A 89 12.71 2.70 -26.27
C SER A 89 11.60 3.33 -25.45
N GLN A 90 10.41 3.44 -26.03
CA GLN A 90 9.23 3.89 -25.30
C GLN A 90 8.65 2.76 -24.46
N VAL A 91 8.30 3.08 -23.22
CA VAL A 91 7.63 2.18 -22.29
C VAL A 91 6.32 2.82 -21.85
N LEU A 92 5.24 2.08 -22.05
CA LEU A 92 3.91 2.44 -21.61
C LEU A 92 3.57 1.64 -20.36
N HIS A 93 3.40 2.35 -19.25
CA HIS A 93 2.93 1.80 -18.00
C HIS A 93 1.44 2.05 -17.85
N THR A 94 0.70 1.03 -17.43
CA THR A 94 -0.74 1.13 -17.19
C THR A 94 -1.12 0.37 -15.92
N CYS A 95 -1.93 1.00 -15.08
CA CYS A 95 -2.52 0.39 -13.89
C CYS A 95 -3.98 0.02 -14.17
N LEU A 96 -4.28 -1.27 -14.07
CA LEU A 96 -5.59 -1.85 -14.36
C LEU A 96 -6.23 -2.35 -13.06
N LEU A 97 -7.42 -1.86 -12.73
CA LEU A 97 -8.18 -2.31 -11.57
C LEU A 97 -9.16 -3.40 -11.96
N SER A 98 -9.21 -4.48 -11.19
CA SER A 98 -10.30 -5.45 -11.16
C SER A 98 -10.73 -5.72 -9.72
N VAL A 99 -11.93 -6.28 -9.54
CA VAL A 99 -12.44 -6.71 -8.23
C VAL A 99 -12.57 -8.22 -8.26
N GLN A 100 -11.98 -8.89 -7.28
CA GLN A 100 -12.00 -10.35 -7.17
C GLN A 100 -12.65 -10.78 -5.86
N GLU A 101 -13.38 -11.88 -5.92
CA GLU A 101 -13.94 -12.54 -4.75
C GLU A 101 -12.96 -13.58 -4.24
N VAL A 102 -12.46 -13.40 -3.02
CA VAL A 102 -11.58 -14.34 -2.34
C VAL A 102 -12.42 -15.13 -1.35
N LYS A 103 -12.46 -16.46 -1.52
CA LYS A 103 -13.09 -17.36 -0.57
C LYS A 103 -12.16 -17.52 0.62
N GLU A 104 -12.67 -17.29 1.83
CA GLU A 104 -11.94 -17.68 3.03
C GLU A 104 -11.93 -19.21 3.13
N GLU A 105 -10.76 -19.82 2.99
CA GLU A 105 -10.57 -21.18 3.48
C GLU A 105 -10.60 -21.11 5.00
N THR A 106 -11.66 -21.61 5.62
CA THR A 106 -11.69 -21.84 7.06
C THR A 106 -10.58 -22.84 7.37
N THR A 107 -9.45 -22.35 7.89
CA THR A 107 -8.46 -23.19 8.55
C THR A 107 -9.14 -23.83 9.75
N ASP A 108 -9.44 -25.12 9.62
CA ASP A 108 -9.87 -25.99 10.72
C ASP A 108 -8.76 -26.03 11.77
N GLU A 109 -8.77 -25.09 12.70
CA GLU A 109 -7.96 -25.14 13.92
C GLU A 109 -8.85 -25.40 15.14
N SER A 110 -8.61 -26.57 15.74
CA SER A 110 -9.05 -27.11 17.04
C SER A 110 -10.43 -27.80 17.11
N GLU A 111 -10.41 -29.14 17.08
CA GLU A 111 -11.53 -30.03 17.41
C GLU A 111 -12.01 -29.93 18.88
N ASP A 112 -11.31 -29.19 19.76
CA ASP A 112 -11.57 -29.22 21.20
C ASP A 112 -12.54 -28.16 21.76
N LYS A 113 -13.20 -27.35 20.91
CA LYS A 113 -14.22 -26.37 21.38
C LYS A 113 -15.66 -26.68 20.95
N LYS A 114 -15.95 -27.89 20.46
CA LYS A 114 -17.31 -28.36 20.12
C LYS A 114 -18.11 -28.90 21.32
N LYS A 115 -18.04 -28.25 22.49
CA LYS A 115 -18.97 -28.53 23.61
C LYS A 115 -19.32 -27.25 24.37
N ASN A 116 -19.98 -26.31 23.69
CA ASN A 116 -21.02 -25.44 24.24
C ASN A 116 -21.26 -24.25 23.32
N ARG A 117 -22.09 -24.46 22.29
CA ARG A 117 -22.89 -23.38 21.70
C ARG A 117 -24.05 -24.00 20.93
N THR A 118 -25.19 -24.11 21.62
CA THR A 118 -26.52 -24.20 21.01
C THR A 118 -26.82 -22.87 20.30
N LYS A 119 -26.24 -22.68 19.13
CA LYS A 119 -26.76 -21.79 18.09
C LYS A 119 -26.80 -22.60 16.81
N ARG A 120 -28.00 -22.87 16.32
CA ARG A 120 -28.21 -23.41 14.98
C ARG A 120 -27.50 -22.46 14.00
N PRO A 121 -26.58 -22.92 13.14
CA PRO A 121 -26.16 -22.12 12.01
C PRO A 121 -27.38 -22.03 11.10
N LEU A 122 -27.98 -20.83 11.00
CA LEU A 122 -28.69 -20.49 9.80
C LEU A 122 -27.62 -20.30 8.73
N ASP A 123 -27.71 -21.13 7.72
CA ASP A 123 -27.20 -20.93 6.36
C ASP A 123 -25.67 -20.89 6.26
N GLY A 124 -25.11 -21.82 5.47
CA GLY A 124 -23.69 -21.90 5.17
C GLY A 124 -23.23 -20.75 4.30
N GLU A 125 -23.16 -19.54 4.86
CA GLU A 125 -22.60 -18.37 4.22
C GLU A 125 -21.07 -18.50 4.29
N SER A 126 -20.47 -19.00 3.20
CA SER A 126 -19.05 -18.79 2.95
C SER A 126 -18.82 -17.29 2.92
N SER A 127 -18.17 -16.75 3.96
CA SER A 127 -17.67 -15.38 4.01
C SER A 127 -16.68 -15.18 2.86
N SER A 128 -17.17 -14.67 1.74
CA SER A 128 -16.32 -14.26 0.64
C SER A 128 -15.96 -12.79 0.80
N LYS A 129 -14.66 -12.49 0.71
CA LYS A 129 -14.15 -11.12 0.81
C LYS A 129 -13.84 -10.61 -0.58
N LEU A 130 -14.38 -9.43 -0.91
CA LEU A 130 -13.98 -8.73 -2.12
C LEU A 130 -12.63 -8.06 -1.92
N VAL A 131 -11.73 -8.23 -2.89
CA VAL A 131 -10.40 -7.64 -2.91
C VAL A 131 -10.24 -6.87 -4.22
N ASN A 132 -9.78 -5.62 -4.12
CA ASN A 132 -9.37 -4.85 -5.28
C ASN A 132 -7.99 -5.34 -5.73
N VAL A 133 -7.86 -5.69 -7.01
CA VAL A 133 -6.63 -6.19 -7.61
C VAL A 133 -6.16 -5.18 -8.64
N ILE A 134 -5.03 -4.54 -8.37
CA ILE A 134 -4.38 -3.60 -9.29
C ILE A 134 -3.29 -4.37 -10.04
N ASN A 135 -3.43 -4.46 -11.35
CA ASN A 135 -2.42 -5.01 -12.25
C ASN A 135 -1.66 -3.86 -12.91
N TRP A 136 -0.39 -3.70 -12.55
CA TRP A 136 0.52 -2.73 -13.14
C TRP A 136 1.35 -3.39 -14.24
N ILE A 137 0.97 -3.13 -15.48
CA ILE A 137 1.61 -3.68 -16.67
C ILE A 137 2.59 -2.68 -17.29
N SER A 138 3.56 -3.21 -18.05
CA SER A 138 4.54 -2.43 -18.79
C SER A 138 4.66 -3.00 -20.21
N LEU A 139 4.19 -2.21 -21.18
CA LEU A 139 4.33 -2.48 -22.61
C LEU A 139 5.56 -1.76 -23.13
N HIS A 140 6.44 -2.46 -23.85
CA HIS A 140 7.63 -1.88 -24.48
C HIS A 140 7.42 -1.75 -25.98
N ARG A 141 7.80 -0.61 -26.54
CA ARG A 141 7.84 -0.38 -27.98
C ARG A 141 9.03 -1.15 -28.57
N THR A 142 8.75 -1.95 -29.58
CA THR A 142 9.72 -2.68 -30.39
C THR A 142 9.54 -2.33 -31.87
N GLU A 143 10.43 -2.82 -32.72
CA GLU A 143 10.30 -2.70 -34.18
C GLU A 143 8.99 -3.31 -34.71
N GLN A 144 8.45 -4.31 -34.02
CA GLN A 144 7.21 -5.02 -34.40
C GLN A 144 5.96 -4.41 -33.74
N GLY A 145 6.08 -3.31 -33.01
CA GLY A 145 4.99 -2.69 -32.25
C GLY A 145 5.15 -2.87 -30.74
N TRP A 146 4.05 -2.76 -30.00
CA TRP A 146 4.06 -2.89 -28.54
C TRP A 146 4.06 -4.36 -28.09
N CYS A 147 4.77 -4.64 -26.99
CA CYS A 147 4.77 -5.98 -26.39
C CYS A 147 4.73 -5.89 -24.86
N LEU A 148 3.94 -6.76 -24.23
CA LEU A 148 3.90 -6.88 -22.77
C LEU A 148 5.20 -7.51 -22.27
N LYS A 149 5.92 -6.79 -21.42
CA LYS A 149 7.20 -7.25 -20.85
C LYS A 149 7.12 -7.55 -19.37
N ARG A 150 6.30 -6.80 -18.63
CA ARG A 150 6.19 -6.95 -17.18
C ARG A 150 4.77 -6.77 -16.72
N GLN A 151 4.37 -7.62 -15.78
CA GLN A 151 3.11 -7.53 -15.06
C GLN A 151 3.40 -7.63 -13.57
N ARG A 152 2.82 -6.71 -12.82
CA ARG A 152 2.91 -6.61 -11.37
C ARG A 152 1.52 -6.57 -10.79
N GLN A 153 1.31 -7.17 -9.63
CA GLN A 153 -0.01 -7.24 -9.02
C GLN A 153 0.03 -6.77 -7.57
N ILE A 154 -0.94 -5.91 -7.21
CA ILE A 154 -1.12 -5.36 -5.88
C ILE A 154 -2.54 -5.67 -5.43
N HIS A 155 -2.68 -6.24 -4.23
CA HIS A 155 -3.96 -6.53 -3.60
C HIS A 155 -4.29 -5.47 -2.56
N VAL A 156 -5.53 -4.98 -2.60
CA VAL A 156 -6.07 -3.99 -1.68
C VAL A 156 -7.39 -4.53 -1.11
N PRO A 157 -7.41 -5.03 0.14
CA PRO A 157 -8.62 -5.62 0.77
C PRO A 157 -9.73 -4.61 1.12
N GLY A 158 -9.64 -3.38 0.61
CA GLY A 158 -10.52 -2.26 0.91
C GLY A 158 -10.59 -1.29 -0.26
N VAL A 159 -11.10 -0.09 -0.03
CA VAL A 159 -11.34 0.92 -1.06
C VAL A 159 -10.02 1.54 -1.56
N VAL A 160 -9.87 1.60 -2.88
CA VAL A 160 -8.83 2.40 -3.55
C VAL A 160 -9.38 3.80 -3.76
N HIS A 161 -8.90 4.78 -3.01
CA HIS A 161 -9.34 6.18 -3.12
C HIS A 161 -8.64 6.93 -4.25
N TYR A 162 -7.36 6.64 -4.45
CA TYR A 162 -6.55 7.29 -5.47
C TYR A 162 -5.38 6.40 -5.86
N LEU A 163 -5.10 6.35 -7.17
CA LEU A 163 -3.89 5.77 -7.70
C LEU A 163 -3.38 6.64 -8.84
N ALA A 164 -2.07 6.90 -8.85
CA ALA A 164 -1.40 7.52 -9.99
C ALA A 164 0.02 6.99 -10.13
N LEU A 165 0.49 6.87 -11.37
CA LEU A 165 1.87 6.61 -11.71
C LEU A 165 2.67 7.91 -11.64
N ASN A 166 3.93 7.81 -11.21
CA ASN A 166 4.84 8.92 -11.43
C ASN A 166 5.14 9.06 -12.93
N LYS A 167 5.61 10.24 -13.35
CA LYS A 167 5.89 10.55 -14.76
C LYS A 167 6.93 9.62 -15.41
N LEU A 168 7.74 8.94 -14.62
CA LEU A 168 8.77 8.02 -15.10
C LEU A 168 8.28 6.56 -15.15
N GLY A 169 7.08 6.27 -14.68
CA GLY A 169 6.55 4.90 -14.60
C GLY A 169 7.36 3.97 -13.69
N SER A 170 8.18 4.51 -12.79
CA SER A 170 9.04 3.76 -11.87
C SER A 170 8.44 3.59 -10.48
N ALA A 171 7.43 4.40 -10.13
CA ALA A 171 6.73 4.34 -8.86
C ALA A 171 5.24 4.69 -9.05
N LEU A 172 4.42 4.31 -8.07
CA LEU A 172 3.02 4.72 -7.99
C LEU A 172 2.72 5.33 -6.62
N TYR A 173 1.75 6.23 -6.60
CA TYR A 173 1.11 6.77 -5.41
C TYR A 173 -0.21 6.03 -5.23
N LEU A 174 -0.42 5.42 -4.07
CA LEU A 174 -1.65 4.69 -3.74
C LEU A 174 -2.19 5.20 -2.40
N LEU A 175 -3.44 5.65 -2.42
CA LEU A 175 -4.22 5.95 -1.23
C LEU A 175 -5.35 4.92 -1.11
N ALA A 176 -5.34 4.17 -0.02
CA ALA A 176 -6.35 3.17 0.30
C ALA A 176 -6.70 3.24 1.80
N ASP A 177 -7.87 2.74 2.14
CA ASP A 177 -8.37 2.66 3.53
C ASP A 177 -7.71 1.53 4.34
N LYS A 178 -7.17 0.51 3.66
CA LYS A 178 -6.50 -0.64 4.24
C LYS A 178 -5.10 -0.80 3.65
N SER A 179 -4.24 -1.46 4.42
CA SER A 179 -2.93 -1.89 3.95
C SER A 179 -3.04 -2.74 2.70
N PHE A 180 -2.12 -2.52 1.77
CA PHE A 180 -2.04 -3.23 0.49
C PHE A 180 -0.79 -4.09 0.45
N THR A 181 -0.84 -5.13 -0.39
CA THR A 181 0.26 -6.09 -0.54
C THR A 181 0.63 -6.23 -2.00
N PHE A 182 1.92 -6.21 -2.29
CA PHE A 182 2.44 -6.53 -3.61
C PHE A 182 2.60 -8.06 -3.68
N VAL A 183 1.87 -8.73 -4.60
CA VAL A 183 1.70 -10.20 -4.58
C VAL A 183 2.40 -10.93 -5.72
N SER A 184 2.59 -10.29 -6.88
CA SER A 184 3.35 -10.89 -7.99
C SER A 184 4.06 -9.84 -8.84
N ASP A 185 5.24 -10.20 -9.35
CA ASP A 185 5.99 -9.46 -10.36
C ASP A 185 6.61 -10.47 -11.31
N SER A 186 6.28 -10.34 -12.60
CA SER A 186 6.69 -11.31 -13.61
C SER A 186 8.19 -11.26 -13.95
N GLU A 187 8.90 -10.20 -13.55
CA GLU A 187 10.33 -10.02 -13.84
C GLU A 187 11.21 -10.17 -12.60
N LYS A 188 10.72 -9.73 -11.43
CA LYS A 188 11.45 -9.82 -10.16
C LYS A 188 10.67 -10.69 -9.19
N GLN A 189 11.32 -11.65 -8.55
CA GLN A 189 10.67 -12.31 -7.42
C GLN A 189 10.41 -11.29 -6.32
N ILE A 190 9.17 -11.25 -5.84
CA ILE A 190 8.87 -10.59 -4.57
C ILE A 190 9.43 -11.53 -3.52
N LEU A 191 10.58 -11.15 -2.99
CA LEU A 191 11.04 -11.77 -1.77
C LEU A 191 9.93 -11.51 -0.75
N PRO A 192 9.42 -12.56 -0.08
CA PRO A 192 8.67 -12.34 1.15
C PRO A 192 9.50 -11.36 1.98
N PRO A 193 8.88 -10.40 2.69
CA PRO A 193 9.62 -9.70 3.73
C PRO A 193 10.35 -10.80 4.49
N GLU A 194 11.69 -10.74 4.57
CA GLU A 194 12.47 -11.75 5.29
C GLU A 194 11.66 -12.04 6.53
N PRO A 195 11.29 -13.32 6.80
CA PRO A 195 10.47 -13.63 7.94
C PRO A 195 11.17 -12.89 9.04
N LYS A 196 10.54 -11.81 9.55
CA LYS A 196 11.13 -11.04 10.63
C LYS A 196 11.40 -12.14 11.58
N SER A 197 12.68 -12.48 11.77
CA SER A 197 13.04 -13.49 12.74
C SER A 197 12.40 -12.87 13.95
N LYS A 198 11.26 -13.39 14.40
CA LYS A 198 10.77 -13.08 15.73
C LYS A 198 11.99 -13.51 16.49
N PRO A 199 12.84 -12.58 16.97
CA PRO A 199 13.90 -13.03 17.81
C PRO A 199 13.10 -13.70 18.91
N ASN A 200 13.49 -14.90 19.30
CA ASN A 200 13.00 -15.51 20.52
C ASN A 200 13.49 -14.69 21.74
N GLN A 201 13.62 -13.37 21.59
CA GLN A 201 14.04 -12.36 22.53
C GLN A 201 12.82 -11.48 22.73
N GLU A 202 12.39 -11.39 23.98
CA GLU A 202 11.37 -10.46 24.41
C GLU A 202 11.70 -9.04 23.91
N PRO A 203 10.68 -8.23 23.56
CA PRO A 203 10.88 -6.85 23.16
C PRO A 203 11.74 -6.10 24.18
N ALA A 204 12.69 -5.29 23.70
CA ALA A 204 13.54 -4.51 24.60
C ALA A 204 12.74 -3.45 25.37
N TYR A 205 11.61 -3.04 24.79
CA TYR A 205 10.64 -2.13 25.39
C TYR A 205 9.29 -2.30 24.70
N PHE A 206 8.25 -1.90 25.41
CA PHE A 206 6.91 -1.80 24.89
C PHE A 206 6.52 -0.35 24.77
N TRP A 207 5.61 -0.04 23.87
CA TRP A 207 5.09 1.31 23.74
C TRP A 207 3.63 1.34 23.31
N GLN A 208 2.96 2.44 23.60
CA GLN A 208 1.63 2.74 23.10
C GLN A 208 1.57 4.22 22.73
N GLN A 209 0.54 4.61 22.00
CA GLN A 209 0.35 5.99 21.64
C GLN A 209 -1.12 6.40 21.66
N THR A 210 -1.33 7.68 21.88
CA THR A 210 -2.60 8.35 21.59
C THR A 210 -2.37 9.43 20.52
N ASN A 211 -3.39 10.25 20.25
CA ASN A 211 -3.22 11.44 19.42
C ASN A 211 -2.36 12.52 20.09
N GLN A 212 -2.07 12.41 21.39
CA GLN A 212 -1.39 13.45 22.18
C GLN A 212 0.01 13.00 22.62
N ASP A 213 0.16 11.74 23.01
CA ASP A 213 1.37 11.25 23.67
C ASP A 213 1.80 9.86 23.15
N VAL A 214 3.02 9.50 23.53
CA VAL A 214 3.59 8.16 23.37
C VAL A 214 4.13 7.73 24.73
N THR A 215 3.66 6.58 25.23
CA THR A 215 4.17 5.98 26.47
C THR A 215 5.09 4.82 26.12
N LEU A 216 6.25 4.75 26.75
CA LEU A 216 7.22 3.66 26.65
C LEU A 216 7.38 2.98 27.99
N TRP A 217 7.58 1.66 27.97
CA TRP A 217 7.93 0.87 29.13
C TRP A 217 9.14 0.01 28.86
N PHE A 218 10.17 0.16 29.69
CA PHE A 218 11.36 -0.67 29.68
C PHE A 218 11.30 -1.61 30.90
N PRO A 219 11.37 -2.93 30.72
CA PRO A 219 11.60 -3.86 31.82
C PRO A 219 12.90 -3.51 32.54
N MET A 220 12.87 -3.48 33.86
CA MET A 220 13.99 -3.14 34.73
C MET A 220 14.14 -4.19 35.82
N ASN A 221 15.35 -4.39 36.31
CA ASN A 221 15.55 -5.18 37.51
C ASN A 221 15.07 -4.39 38.74
N SER A 222 14.59 -5.11 39.77
CA SER A 222 14.04 -4.52 41.00
C SER A 222 15.05 -3.72 41.84
N ASP A 223 16.35 -3.85 41.54
CA ASP A 223 17.44 -3.12 42.20
C ASP A 223 17.79 -1.79 41.50
N VAL A 224 17.16 -1.46 40.37
CA VAL A 224 17.39 -0.21 39.62
C VAL A 224 16.69 0.96 40.31
N THR A 225 17.45 2.02 40.56
CA THR A 225 16.96 3.26 41.17
C THR A 225 16.94 4.42 40.17
N LYS A 226 16.31 5.54 40.52
CA LYS A 226 16.31 6.75 39.68
C LYS A 226 17.72 7.28 39.36
N GLY A 227 18.70 7.06 40.24
CA GLY A 227 20.08 7.51 40.03
C GLY A 227 20.83 6.69 38.98
N ASP A 228 20.35 5.47 38.69
CA ASP A 228 20.94 4.58 37.68
C ASP A 228 20.50 4.93 36.26
N VAL A 229 19.43 5.71 36.11
CA VAL A 229 18.77 6.04 34.84
C VAL A 229 19.11 7.47 34.43
N ASN A 230 19.57 7.63 33.19
CA ASN A 230 19.76 8.93 32.56
C ASN A 230 18.93 9.01 31.28
N ILE A 231 18.10 10.05 31.18
CA ILE A 231 17.21 10.31 30.07
C ILE A 231 17.49 11.72 29.56
N SER A 232 17.95 11.81 28.32
CA SER A 232 18.13 13.08 27.62
C SER A 232 17.25 13.11 26.40
N VAL A 233 16.46 14.18 26.28
CA VAL A 233 15.46 14.34 25.24
C VAL A 233 15.62 15.71 24.60
N THR A 234 15.60 15.75 23.27
CA THR A 234 15.50 16.96 22.47
C THR A 234 14.27 16.87 21.59
N ASN A 235 13.97 17.92 20.81
CA ASN A 235 12.78 17.93 19.97
C ASN A 235 12.77 16.84 18.87
N ALA A 236 13.90 16.19 18.58
CA ALA A 236 14.03 15.19 17.52
C ALA A 236 14.95 14.02 17.86
N ASP A 237 15.36 13.87 19.12
CA ASP A 237 16.29 12.85 19.58
C ASP A 237 15.97 12.45 21.01
N ILE A 238 16.09 11.16 21.30
CA ILE A 238 15.95 10.60 22.63
C ILE A 238 17.14 9.70 22.92
N ARG A 239 17.63 9.76 24.15
CA ARG A 239 18.60 8.81 24.69
C ARG A 239 18.22 8.43 26.11
N VAL A 240 18.12 7.13 26.33
CA VAL A 240 17.75 6.47 27.59
C VAL A 240 18.85 5.47 27.91
N THR A 241 19.52 5.67 29.04
CA THR A 241 20.60 4.80 29.51
C THR A 241 20.34 4.36 30.94
N CYS A 242 20.69 3.13 31.29
CA CYS A 242 20.64 2.60 32.64
C CYS A 242 21.98 1.94 32.99
N ARG A 243 22.68 2.38 34.05
CA ARG A 243 24.01 1.89 34.46
C ARG A 243 25.00 1.78 33.28
N ASP A 244 25.10 2.87 32.50
CA ASP A 244 25.93 2.97 31.29
C ASP A 244 25.56 2.03 30.13
N LYS A 245 24.42 1.31 30.21
CA LYS A 245 23.84 0.54 29.11
C LYS A 245 22.79 1.37 28.37
N ASP A 246 22.97 1.52 27.06
CA ASP A 246 21.98 2.16 26.20
C ASP A 246 20.73 1.27 26.06
N LEU A 247 19.58 1.79 26.52
CA LEU A 247 18.27 1.14 26.36
C LEU A 247 17.64 1.57 25.04
N LEU A 248 17.66 2.87 24.76
CA LEU A 248 17.13 3.47 23.53
C LEU A 248 17.93 4.72 23.20
N SER A 249 18.41 4.88 21.98
CA SER A 249 19.08 6.10 21.55
C SER A 249 18.85 6.36 20.06
N GLY A 250 18.56 7.61 19.70
CA GLY A 250 18.57 8.09 18.33
C GLY A 250 17.43 9.04 17.98
N ASN A 251 17.35 9.36 16.69
CA ASN A 251 16.36 10.29 16.18
C ASN A 251 14.95 9.72 16.23
N THR A 252 14.03 10.48 16.81
CA THR A 252 12.63 10.09 16.86
C THR A 252 12.00 10.11 15.47
N VAL A 253 10.96 9.30 15.26
CA VAL A 253 10.24 9.28 13.97
C VAL A 253 9.58 10.63 13.67
N GLN A 254 9.13 11.32 14.72
CA GLN A 254 8.50 12.64 14.69
C GLN A 254 9.03 13.54 15.79
N THR A 255 8.71 14.82 15.71
CA THR A 255 9.08 15.81 16.73
C THR A 255 8.30 15.63 18.02
N ILE A 256 9.00 15.84 19.13
CA ILE A 256 8.47 15.78 20.50
C ILE A 256 8.67 17.09 21.23
N ASP A 257 7.83 17.35 22.23
CA ASP A 257 8.08 18.43 23.19
C ASP A 257 8.95 17.89 24.34
N ALA A 258 10.24 18.22 24.30
CA ALA A 258 11.20 17.80 25.30
C ALA A 258 10.86 18.31 26.71
N ASN A 259 10.18 19.47 26.83
CA ASN A 259 9.84 20.06 28.13
C ASN A 259 8.66 19.36 28.81
N LEU A 260 7.81 18.70 28.03
CA LEU A 260 6.63 17.97 28.51
C LEU A 260 6.88 16.47 28.62
N THR A 261 8.11 16.03 28.36
CA THR A 261 8.50 14.63 28.55
C THR A 261 8.65 14.31 30.04
N THR A 262 7.95 13.28 30.50
CA THR A 262 8.01 12.83 31.90
C THR A 262 8.45 11.37 31.97
N TRP A 263 8.99 10.97 33.11
CA TRP A 263 9.35 9.57 33.34
C TRP A 263 9.22 9.20 34.82
N LYS A 264 8.95 7.93 35.10
CA LYS A 264 8.90 7.34 36.44
C LYS A 264 9.41 5.91 36.41
N ILE A 265 9.91 5.44 37.54
CA ILE A 265 10.14 4.01 37.78
C ILE A 265 8.97 3.53 38.63
N GLU A 266 8.29 2.48 38.19
CA GLU A 266 7.16 1.88 38.89
C GLU A 266 7.38 0.38 38.97
N LYS A 267 7.57 -0.15 40.19
CA LYS A 267 7.99 -1.55 40.42
C LYS A 267 9.28 -1.86 39.62
N ASP A 268 9.17 -2.77 38.66
CA ASP A 268 10.25 -3.33 37.85
C ASP A 268 10.19 -2.81 36.40
N ARG A 269 9.70 -1.58 36.21
CA ARG A 269 9.64 -0.93 34.89
C ARG A 269 9.96 0.56 34.94
N LEU A 270 10.64 1.04 33.91
CA LEU A 270 10.78 2.47 33.61
C LEU A 270 9.70 2.86 32.61
N GLU A 271 8.82 3.78 33.01
CA GLU A 271 7.80 4.38 32.16
C GLU A 271 8.26 5.77 31.72
N ILE A 272 8.21 6.04 30.42
CA ILE A 272 8.52 7.34 29.82
C ILE A 272 7.32 7.80 29.00
N VAL A 273 6.85 9.03 29.22
CA VAL A 273 5.77 9.64 28.44
C VAL A 273 6.35 10.78 27.62
N LEU A 274 6.30 10.64 26.30
CA LEU A 274 6.71 11.65 25.33
C LEU A 274 5.48 12.40 24.83
N GLN A 275 5.53 13.73 24.89
CA GLN A 275 4.47 14.57 24.32
C GLN A 275 4.71 14.76 22.82
N LYS A 276 3.73 14.41 21.98
CA LYS A 276 3.81 14.65 20.54
C LYS A 276 3.64 16.13 20.24
N SER A 277 4.41 16.65 19.29
CA SER A 277 4.17 18.00 18.74
C SER A 277 3.05 18.03 17.69
N SER A 278 2.60 16.87 17.20
CA SER A 278 1.52 16.74 16.21
C SER A 278 0.70 15.46 16.44
N PRO A 279 -0.58 15.42 16.00
CA PRO A 279 -1.44 14.26 16.22
C PRO A 279 -1.18 13.09 15.26
N VAL A 280 -0.05 13.11 14.53
CA VAL A 280 0.28 12.08 13.54
C VAL A 280 0.59 10.76 14.28
N PRO A 281 0.03 9.62 13.84
CA PRO A 281 0.40 8.30 14.36
C PRO A 281 1.88 7.98 14.09
N TRP A 282 2.55 7.42 15.09
CA TRP A 282 3.93 6.98 15.01
C TRP A 282 3.97 5.53 14.53
N THR A 283 4.97 5.18 13.74
CA THR A 283 5.21 3.80 13.26
C THR A 283 6.33 3.10 14.03
N GLY A 284 6.83 3.73 15.09
CA GLY A 284 7.99 3.35 15.88
C GLY A 284 8.49 4.55 16.70
N ILE A 285 9.46 4.36 17.59
CA ILE A 285 9.95 5.45 18.44
C ILE A 285 11.15 6.13 17.80
N VAL A 286 12.23 5.37 17.58
CA VAL A 286 13.47 5.82 16.95
C VAL A 286 13.53 5.26 15.54
N ARG A 287 14.02 6.08 14.60
CA ARG A 287 14.14 5.69 13.19
C ARG A 287 15.10 4.50 13.05
N GLY A 288 14.58 3.38 12.55
CA GLY A 288 15.34 2.14 12.35
C GLY A 288 15.52 1.28 13.60
N ASP A 289 14.92 1.65 14.74
CA ASP A 289 14.87 0.77 15.92
C ASP A 289 13.63 -0.11 15.88
N GLU A 290 13.83 -1.41 15.67
CA GLU A 290 12.77 -2.43 15.61
C GLU A 290 12.66 -3.27 16.89
N ARG A 291 13.39 -2.90 17.96
CA ARG A 291 13.41 -3.68 19.21
C ARG A 291 12.17 -3.47 20.09
N GLY A 292 11.33 -2.50 19.74
CA GLY A 292 10.12 -2.14 20.49
C GLY A 292 8.83 -2.70 19.91
N GLU A 293 7.89 -3.07 20.77
CA GLU A 293 6.57 -3.59 20.38
C GLU A 293 5.44 -2.61 20.77
N GLU A 294 4.54 -2.32 19.83
CA GLU A 294 3.36 -1.48 20.07
C GLU A 294 2.23 -2.32 20.68
N ILE A 295 1.66 -1.85 21.80
CA ILE A 295 0.54 -2.49 22.48
C ILE A 295 -0.73 -1.68 22.25
N LEU A 296 -1.80 -2.36 21.79
CA LEU A 296 -3.10 -1.75 21.49
C LEU A 296 -4.09 -1.79 22.67
N ASP A 297 -3.86 -2.66 23.67
CA ASP A 297 -4.70 -2.81 24.85
C ASP A 297 -3.88 -2.60 26.13
N PRO A 298 -4.19 -1.58 26.98
CA PRO A 298 -3.49 -1.34 28.24
C PRO A 298 -3.44 -2.55 29.19
N GLN A 299 -4.38 -3.50 29.09
CA GLN A 299 -4.42 -4.69 29.94
C GLN A 299 -3.30 -5.70 29.62
N LEU A 300 -2.78 -5.70 28.39
CA LEU A 300 -1.72 -6.64 27.98
C LEU A 300 -0.35 -6.32 28.63
N VAL A 301 -0.16 -5.11 29.13
CA VAL A 301 1.06 -4.70 29.86
C VAL A 301 1.11 -5.30 31.27
N GLU A 302 -0.04 -5.54 31.91
CA GLU A 302 -0.09 -6.10 33.26
C GLU A 302 0.10 -7.62 33.28
N GLU A 303 -0.25 -8.32 32.20
CA GLU A 303 -0.11 -9.78 32.09
C GLU A 303 1.27 -10.23 31.61
N GLY A 304 2.05 -9.35 30.96
CA GLY A 304 3.35 -9.68 30.36
C GLY A 304 4.58 -9.65 31.29
N VAL A 305 4.43 -9.37 32.58
CA VAL A 305 5.56 -9.23 33.54
C VAL A 305 5.62 -10.38 34.56
N ASN A 306 4.82 -11.44 34.40
CA ASN A 306 4.93 -12.66 35.21
C ASN A 306 5.36 -13.85 34.36
N ILE A 307 6.65 -13.90 33.99
CA ILE A 307 7.33 -15.15 33.63
C ILE A 307 8.68 -15.20 34.33
#